data_AF-A0A022PRV5-F1
#
_entry.id   AF-A0A022PRV5-F1
#
_cell.length_a   1.000
_cell.length_b   1.000
_cell.length_c   1.000
_cell.angle_alpha   90.00
_cell.angle_beta   90.00
_cell.angle_gamma   90.00
#
_symmetry.space_group_name_H-M   'P 1'
#
loop_
_entity.id
_entity.type
_entity.pdbx_description
1 polymer ?
#
loop_
_entity_poly.entity_id
_entity_poly.type
_entity_poly.pdbx_seq_one_letter_code
_entity_poly.pdbx_strand_id
1 'polypeptide(L)'
;MAAAGGPDLLFGLRNNFYLGAYQAAINNSEIPNLSHDEIVERDSLVYRSYIALGSYQLVINEIDSSAATPLQAVKLLALYLSGPENKEAAISSLNEWLGDPAIGNNPILRLIAGIIFTHEQDYNEALKHTNAGGTMELHALNVQIFLKMHRSDYAEKQLRVMQGIDEDHTLTQLANAWLNLSVLGWFENPGSISYFPGLLREVSSY
;
A
#
# COMPACT_ATOMS: atom_id res chain seq x y z
N MET A 1 -1.45 24.32 13.58
CA MET A 1 -2.78 24.36 14.21
C MET A 1 -3.32 22.95 14.17
N ALA A 2 -3.47 22.31 15.34
CA ALA A 2 -3.99 20.95 15.43
C ALA A 2 -5.52 21.00 15.28
N ALA A 3 -6.06 20.40 14.22
CA ALA A 3 -7.49 20.16 14.11
C ALA A 3 -7.88 19.11 15.14
N ALA A 4 -8.84 19.47 15.99
CA ALA A 4 -9.32 18.66 17.09
C ALA A 4 -10.20 17.49 16.59
N GLY A 5 -9.69 16.26 16.75
CA GLY A 5 -10.33 15.16 17.50
C GLY A 5 -11.80 14.80 17.21
N GLY A 6 -12.21 14.65 15.96
CA GLY A 6 -13.35 13.79 15.62
C GLY A 6 -12.93 12.30 15.62
N PRO A 7 -13.85 11.35 15.79
CA PRO A 7 -13.54 9.93 15.56
C PRO A 7 -13.08 9.76 14.12
N ASP A 8 -11.93 9.14 13.91
CA ASP A 8 -11.44 8.75 12.59
C ASP A 8 -12.41 7.73 11.98
N LEU A 9 -13.32 8.21 11.14
CA LEU A 9 -14.41 7.41 10.58
C LEU A 9 -13.88 6.27 9.70
N LEU A 10 -12.71 6.45 9.10
CA LEU A 10 -12.06 5.45 8.25
C LEU A 10 -11.21 4.45 9.03
N PHE A 11 -11.03 4.64 10.35
CA PHE A 11 -10.21 3.75 11.17
C PHE A 11 -10.59 2.27 11.02
N GLY A 12 -11.89 1.96 11.13
CA GLY A 12 -12.40 0.59 11.00
C GLY A 12 -12.13 0.00 9.61
N LEU A 13 -12.28 0.81 8.56
CA LEU A 13 -12.02 0.42 7.19
C LEU A 13 -10.53 0.13 6.94
N ARG A 14 -9.65 1.05 7.37
CA ARG A 14 -8.19 0.90 7.31
C ARG A 14 -7.75 -0.37 8.03
N ASN A 15 -8.25 -0.59 9.25
CA ASN A 15 -7.88 -1.75 10.05
C ASN A 15 -8.29 -3.07 9.38
N ASN A 16 -9.53 -3.16 8.85
CA ASN A 16 -9.96 -4.33 8.09
C ASN A 16 -9.07 -4.58 6.87
N PHE A 17 -8.72 -3.53 6.14
CA PHE A 17 -7.83 -3.64 4.99
C PHE A 17 -6.42 -4.13 5.37
N TYR A 18 -5.78 -3.53 6.38
CA TYR A 18 -4.44 -3.91 6.82
C TYR A 18 -4.37 -5.32 7.40
N LEU A 19 -5.46 -5.78 8.03
CA LEU A 19 -5.58 -7.14 8.54
C LEU A 19 -6.01 -8.16 7.47
N GLY A 20 -6.11 -7.75 6.20
CA GLY A 20 -6.47 -8.62 5.08
C GLY A 20 -7.93 -9.08 5.07
N ALA A 21 -8.78 -8.48 5.90
CA ALA A 21 -10.22 -8.71 5.92
C ALA A 21 -10.90 -7.91 4.79
N TYR A 22 -10.46 -8.11 3.55
CA TYR A 22 -10.85 -7.31 2.37
C TYR A 22 -12.36 -7.32 2.12
N GLN A 23 -13.02 -8.47 2.30
CA GLN A 23 -14.48 -8.55 2.14
C GLN A 23 -15.20 -7.73 3.22
N ALA A 24 -14.69 -7.72 4.45
CA ALA A 24 -15.25 -6.90 5.52
C ALA A 24 -14.99 -5.41 5.29
N ALA A 25 -13.84 -5.04 4.71
CA ALA A 25 -13.57 -3.67 4.30
C ALA A 25 -14.58 -3.20 3.24
N ILE A 26 -14.84 -4.02 2.20
CA ILE A 26 -15.83 -3.72 1.16
C ILE A 26 -17.24 -3.62 1.76
N ASN A 27 -17.65 -4.57 2.59
CA ASN A 27 -19.01 -4.58 3.15
C ASN A 27 -19.27 -3.39 4.09
N ASN A 28 -18.23 -2.86 4.75
CA ASN A 28 -18.32 -1.75 5.69
C ASN A 28 -17.87 -0.41 5.08
N SER A 29 -17.81 -0.29 3.75
CA SER A 29 -17.37 0.94 3.11
C SER A 29 -18.43 2.04 3.10
N GLU A 30 -19.70 1.72 3.30
CA GLU A 30 -20.80 2.71 3.34
C GLU A 30 -20.76 3.53 4.64
N ILE A 31 -19.88 4.51 4.68
CA ILE A 31 -19.70 5.42 5.82
C ILE A 31 -20.32 6.78 5.46
N PRO A 32 -21.34 7.26 6.20
CA PRO A 32 -21.95 8.56 5.96
C PRO A 32 -21.07 9.70 6.46
N ASN A 33 -21.31 10.92 5.96
CA ASN A 33 -20.68 12.17 6.40
C ASN A 33 -19.15 12.26 6.17
N LEU A 34 -18.64 11.57 5.16
CA LEU A 34 -17.25 11.72 4.74
C LEU A 34 -17.05 13.02 3.95
N SER A 35 -15.93 13.69 4.21
CA SER A 35 -15.41 14.77 3.36
C SER A 35 -14.96 14.24 1.99
N HIS A 36 -14.69 15.13 1.05
CA HIS A 36 -14.24 14.73 -0.29
C HIS A 36 -12.94 13.92 -0.25
N ASP A 37 -11.98 14.31 0.59
CA ASP A 37 -10.70 13.61 0.73
C ASP A 37 -10.90 12.21 1.37
N GLU A 38 -11.78 12.10 2.36
CA GLU A 38 -12.11 10.82 3.00
C GLU A 38 -12.88 9.88 2.05
N ILE A 39 -13.72 10.42 1.16
CA ILE A 39 -14.38 9.63 0.11
C ILE A 39 -13.34 9.02 -0.83
N VAL A 40 -12.37 9.83 -1.29
CA VAL A 40 -11.30 9.36 -2.17
C VAL A 40 -10.44 8.31 -1.47
N GLU A 41 -10.14 8.49 -0.19
CA GLU A 41 -9.38 7.51 0.58
C GLU A 41 -10.16 6.21 0.79
N ARG A 42 -11.44 6.30 1.17
CA ARG A 42 -12.33 5.14 1.28
C ARG A 42 -12.35 4.35 -0.03
N ASP A 43 -12.58 5.03 -1.15
CA ASP A 43 -12.67 4.40 -2.47
C ASP A 43 -11.33 3.75 -2.85
N SER A 44 -10.22 4.41 -2.54
CA SER A 44 -8.87 3.84 -2.71
C SER A 44 -8.71 2.52 -1.94
N LEU A 45 -9.10 2.46 -0.66
CA LEU A 45 -9.03 1.26 0.16
C LEU A 45 -9.97 0.15 -0.34
N VAL A 46 -11.17 0.50 -0.80
CA VAL A 46 -12.15 -0.45 -1.36
C VAL A 46 -11.64 -1.05 -2.67
N TYR A 47 -11.15 -0.23 -3.60
CA TYR A 47 -10.61 -0.72 -4.86
C TYR A 47 -9.35 -1.57 -4.65
N ARG A 48 -8.46 -1.17 -3.73
CA ARG A 48 -7.32 -2.01 -3.34
C ARG A 48 -7.75 -3.33 -2.70
N SER A 49 -8.84 -3.34 -1.93
CA SER A 49 -9.45 -4.57 -1.42
C SER A 49 -9.92 -5.49 -2.56
N TYR A 50 -10.53 -4.94 -3.61
CA TYR A 50 -10.89 -5.70 -4.82
C TYR A 50 -9.66 -6.26 -5.55
N ILE A 51 -8.59 -5.48 -5.69
CA ILE A 51 -7.31 -5.94 -6.27
C ILE A 51 -6.76 -7.12 -5.44
N ALA A 52 -6.75 -7.01 -4.12
CA ALA A 52 -6.26 -8.08 -3.24
C ALA A 52 -7.11 -9.35 -3.30
N LEU A 53 -8.39 -9.24 -3.68
CA LEU A 53 -9.29 -10.37 -3.94
C LEU A 53 -9.17 -10.93 -5.37
N GLY A 54 -8.35 -10.32 -6.25
CA GLY A 54 -8.15 -10.74 -7.64
C GLY A 54 -9.17 -10.14 -8.62
N SER A 55 -10.03 -9.23 -8.18
CA SER A 55 -11.06 -8.59 -9.00
C SER A 55 -10.53 -7.39 -9.79
N TYR A 56 -9.44 -7.58 -10.56
CA TYR A 56 -8.77 -6.48 -11.27
C TYR A 56 -9.66 -5.79 -12.31
N GLN A 57 -10.44 -6.57 -13.07
CA GLN A 57 -11.29 -6.03 -14.14
C GLN A 57 -12.37 -5.08 -13.62
N LEU A 58 -12.90 -5.34 -12.42
CA LEU A 58 -13.87 -4.46 -11.77
C LEU A 58 -13.24 -3.09 -11.54
N VAL A 59 -12.05 -3.05 -10.96
CA VAL A 59 -11.32 -1.81 -10.66
C VAL A 59 -10.98 -1.04 -11.93
N ILE A 60 -10.56 -1.75 -12.99
CA ILE A 60 -10.24 -1.15 -14.29
C ILE A 60 -11.46 -0.49 -14.93
N ASN A 61 -12.64 -1.09 -14.79
CA ASN A 61 -13.88 -0.62 -15.39
C ASN A 61 -14.56 0.49 -14.59
N GLU A 62 -14.54 0.42 -13.26
CA GLU A 62 -15.22 1.38 -12.38
C GLU A 62 -14.46 2.69 -12.23
N ILE A 63 -13.13 2.68 -12.34
CA ILE A 63 -12.33 3.90 -12.20
C ILE A 63 -12.22 4.61 -13.56
N ASP A 64 -13.01 5.67 -13.73
CA ASP A 64 -12.99 6.55 -14.91
C ASP A 64 -11.73 7.43 -14.98
N SER A 65 -11.34 7.87 -16.17
CA SER A 65 -10.15 8.74 -16.38
C SER A 65 -10.25 10.13 -15.72
N SER A 66 -11.45 10.54 -15.30
CA SER A 66 -11.70 11.80 -14.56
C SER A 66 -11.54 11.64 -13.04
N ALA A 67 -11.33 10.42 -12.53
CA ALA A 67 -11.20 10.18 -11.10
C ALA A 67 -9.91 10.81 -10.54
N ALA A 68 -9.90 11.05 -9.23
CA ALA A 68 -8.75 11.63 -8.55
C ALA A 68 -7.47 10.79 -8.74
N THR A 69 -6.31 11.45 -8.70
CA THR A 69 -4.98 10.81 -8.85
C THR A 69 -4.80 9.54 -8.00
N PRO A 70 -5.22 9.49 -6.72
CA PRO A 70 -5.13 8.25 -5.93
C PRO A 70 -5.86 7.06 -6.57
N LEU A 71 -7.07 7.29 -7.10
CA LEU A 71 -7.87 6.25 -7.73
C LEU A 71 -7.26 5.84 -9.08
N GLN A 72 -6.77 6.80 -9.86
CA GLN A 72 -6.03 6.50 -11.08
C GLN A 72 -4.79 5.63 -10.80
N ALA A 73 -4.05 5.91 -9.73
CA ALA A 73 -2.91 5.11 -9.33
C ALA A 73 -3.34 3.68 -8.96
N VAL A 74 -4.44 3.50 -8.24
CA VAL A 74 -4.99 2.17 -7.93
C VAL A 74 -5.43 1.43 -9.19
N LYS A 75 -6.04 2.11 -10.17
CA LYS A 75 -6.34 1.54 -11.48
C LYS A 75 -5.07 1.06 -12.20
N LEU A 76 -4.00 1.85 -12.13
CA LEU A 76 -2.71 1.51 -12.74
C LEU A 76 -2.12 0.23 -12.12
N LEU A 77 -2.25 0.06 -10.80
CA LEU A 77 -1.88 -1.18 -10.12
C LEU A 77 -2.72 -2.37 -10.60
N ALA A 78 -4.05 -2.18 -10.74
CA ALA A 78 -4.92 -3.23 -11.24
C ALA A 78 -4.55 -3.65 -12.68
N LEU A 79 -4.22 -2.68 -13.55
CA LEU A 79 -3.73 -2.94 -14.91
C LEU A 79 -2.42 -3.73 -14.89
N TYR A 80 -1.45 -3.31 -14.07
CA TYR A 80 -0.17 -4.00 -13.91
C TYR A 80 -0.35 -5.47 -13.46
N LEU A 81 -1.26 -5.72 -12.52
CA LEU A 81 -1.52 -7.07 -11.97
C LEU A 81 -2.44 -7.93 -12.85
N SER A 82 -3.23 -7.32 -13.76
CA SER A 82 -4.21 -8.03 -14.59
C SER A 82 -3.58 -8.98 -15.62
N GLY A 83 -2.36 -8.70 -16.07
CA GLY A 83 -1.68 -9.53 -17.05
C GLY A 83 -0.34 -8.95 -17.53
N PRO A 84 0.54 -9.78 -18.10
CA PRO A 84 1.88 -9.36 -18.54
C PRO A 84 1.84 -8.35 -19.69
N GLU A 85 0.79 -8.37 -20.52
CA GLU A 85 0.62 -7.47 -21.68
C GLU A 85 0.54 -5.98 -21.30
N ASN A 86 0.03 -5.68 -20.10
CA ASN A 86 -0.19 -4.31 -19.64
C ASN A 86 0.93 -3.81 -18.71
N LYS A 87 1.90 -4.66 -18.33
CA LYS A 87 2.94 -4.32 -17.35
C LYS A 87 3.83 -3.18 -17.80
N GLU A 88 4.40 -3.28 -19.01
CA GLU A 88 5.32 -2.26 -19.53
C GLU A 88 4.63 -0.89 -19.71
N ALA A 89 3.39 -0.91 -20.21
CA ALA A 89 2.58 0.29 -20.35
C ALA A 89 2.29 0.92 -18.98
N ALA A 90 1.92 0.10 -17.98
CA ALA A 90 1.65 0.58 -16.63
C ALA A 90 2.89 1.21 -15.97
N ILE A 91 4.06 0.58 -16.09
CA ILE A 91 5.34 1.11 -15.57
C ILE A 91 5.72 2.42 -16.28
N SER A 92 5.49 2.51 -17.60
CA SER A 92 5.79 3.72 -18.37
C SER A 92 4.92 4.89 -17.91
N SER A 93 3.60 4.69 -17.79
CA SER A 93 2.69 5.72 -17.27
C SER A 93 2.99 6.09 -15.82
N LEU A 94 3.37 5.10 -15.00
CA LEU A 94 3.77 5.34 -13.60
C LEU A 94 4.97 6.29 -13.52
N ASN A 95 6.02 6.04 -14.31
CA ASN A 95 7.22 6.88 -14.35
C ASN A 95 6.92 8.30 -14.82
N GLU A 96 6.04 8.46 -15.82
CA GLU A 96 5.58 9.78 -16.27
C GLU A 96 4.90 10.55 -15.14
N TRP A 97 3.99 9.91 -14.39
CA TRP A 97 3.26 10.55 -13.31
C TRP A 97 4.16 10.87 -12.10
N LEU A 98 5.15 10.03 -11.81
CA LEU A 98 6.14 10.31 -10.77
C LEU A 98 7.06 11.48 -11.13
N GLY A 99 7.28 11.72 -12.43
CA GLY A 99 8.02 12.87 -12.95
C GLY A 99 7.25 14.19 -12.91
N ASP A 100 5.91 14.15 -12.79
CA ASP A 100 5.08 15.35 -12.73
C ASP A 100 5.10 15.96 -11.31
N PRO A 101 5.58 17.19 -11.11
CA PRO A 101 5.63 17.84 -9.80
C PRO A 101 4.26 18.05 -9.14
N ALA A 102 3.17 18.09 -9.93
CA ALA A 102 1.82 18.32 -9.41
C ALA A 102 1.23 17.08 -8.72
N ILE A 103 1.55 15.88 -9.23
CA ILE A 103 0.95 14.62 -8.77
C ILE A 103 1.97 13.63 -8.19
N GLY A 104 3.25 13.74 -8.54
CA GLY A 104 4.32 12.81 -8.14
C GLY A 104 4.55 12.74 -6.62
N ASN A 105 4.16 13.77 -5.87
CA ASN A 105 4.23 13.77 -4.40
C ASN A 105 3.00 13.13 -3.72
N ASN A 106 2.00 12.68 -4.48
CA ASN A 106 0.81 12.06 -3.91
C ASN A 106 1.19 10.75 -3.16
N PRO A 107 0.81 10.60 -1.87
CA PRO A 107 1.21 9.43 -1.08
C PRO A 107 0.74 8.09 -1.66
N ILE A 108 -0.47 8.04 -2.22
CA ILE A 108 -1.02 6.81 -2.81
C ILE A 108 -0.30 6.49 -4.11
N LEU A 109 -0.02 7.48 -4.98
CA LEU A 109 0.78 7.25 -6.18
C LEU A 109 2.15 6.67 -5.84
N ARG A 110 2.83 7.24 -4.85
CA ARG A 110 4.14 6.77 -4.37
C ARG A 110 4.06 5.37 -3.75
N LEU A 111 2.96 5.06 -3.07
CA LEU A 111 2.71 3.73 -2.51
C LEU A 111 2.56 2.70 -3.63
N ILE A 112 1.73 2.98 -4.63
CA ILE A 112 1.54 2.12 -5.80
C ILE A 112 2.86 1.94 -6.55
N ALA A 113 3.63 3.02 -6.73
CA ALA A 113 4.95 2.95 -7.34
C ALA A 113 5.88 2.01 -6.59
N GLY A 114 5.95 2.16 -5.27
CA GLY A 114 6.73 1.28 -4.41
C GLY A 114 6.31 -0.19 -4.54
N ILE A 115 5.00 -0.48 -4.60
CA ILE A 115 4.48 -1.84 -4.79
C ILE A 115 4.92 -2.41 -6.15
N ILE A 116 4.71 -1.67 -7.24
CA ILE A 116 5.06 -2.12 -8.61
C ILE A 116 6.57 -2.35 -8.73
N PHE A 117 7.41 -1.41 -8.29
CA PHE A 117 8.87 -1.59 -8.35
C PHE A 117 9.37 -2.73 -7.45
N THR A 118 8.69 -2.99 -6.33
CA THR A 118 9.00 -4.15 -5.48
C THR A 118 8.67 -5.47 -6.18
N HIS A 119 7.60 -5.53 -6.99
CA HIS A 119 7.28 -6.68 -7.85
C HIS A 119 8.31 -6.90 -8.95
N GLU A 120 8.80 -5.81 -9.55
CA GLU A 120 9.89 -5.85 -10.53
C GLU A 120 11.27 -6.13 -9.90
N GLN A 121 11.33 -6.35 -8.58
CA GLN A 121 12.55 -6.56 -7.79
C GLN A 121 13.53 -5.37 -7.84
N ASP A 122 13.09 -4.21 -8.31
CA ASP A 122 13.85 -2.96 -8.25
C ASP A 122 13.59 -2.22 -6.94
N TYR A 123 14.16 -2.78 -5.87
CA TYR A 123 14.01 -2.24 -4.52
C TYR A 123 14.62 -0.85 -4.35
N ASN A 124 15.64 -0.52 -5.14
CA ASN A 124 16.27 0.80 -5.07
C ASN A 124 15.35 1.87 -5.63
N GLU A 125 14.70 1.60 -6.77
CA GLU A 125 13.72 2.52 -7.35
C GLU A 125 12.50 2.66 -6.45
N ALA A 126 12.00 1.55 -5.88
CA ALA A 126 10.92 1.59 -4.90
C ALA A 126 11.24 2.53 -3.74
N LEU A 127 12.42 2.38 -3.11
CA LEU A 127 12.84 3.18 -1.97
C LEU A 127 13.08 4.66 -2.29
N LYS A 128 13.44 5.02 -3.53
CA LYS A 128 13.52 6.43 -3.93
C LYS A 128 12.18 7.13 -3.79
N HIS A 129 11.10 6.45 -4.17
CA HIS A 129 9.77 7.01 -4.10
C HIS A 129 9.14 6.90 -2.72
N THR A 130 9.49 5.91 -1.91
CA THR A 130 8.78 5.65 -0.64
C THR A 130 9.49 6.20 0.62
N ASN A 131 10.79 6.51 0.58
CA ASN A 131 11.51 7.01 1.77
C ASN A 131 11.27 8.49 2.12
N ALA A 132 10.97 9.32 1.13
CA ALA A 132 10.97 10.78 1.32
C ALA A 132 9.65 11.30 1.95
N GLY A 133 9.54 11.40 3.28
CA GLY A 133 8.37 11.99 3.94
C GLY A 133 7.07 11.26 3.58
N GLY A 134 6.74 10.23 4.36
CA GLY A 134 5.70 9.27 4.01
C GLY A 134 4.55 9.20 5.02
N THR A 135 3.45 8.60 4.58
CA THR A 135 2.37 8.11 5.45
C THR A 135 2.82 6.83 6.16
N MET A 136 2.06 6.40 7.15
CA MET A 136 2.32 5.13 7.85
C MET A 136 2.39 3.93 6.88
N GLU A 137 1.60 3.92 5.81
CA GLU A 137 1.67 2.89 4.75
C GLU A 137 3.00 2.89 4.01
N LEU A 138 3.55 4.05 3.66
CA LEU A 138 4.86 4.15 3.01
C LEU A 138 5.98 3.66 3.94
N HIS A 139 5.90 4.00 5.23
CA HIS A 139 6.85 3.49 6.21
C HIS A 139 6.76 1.97 6.35
N ALA A 140 5.55 1.41 6.42
CA ALA A 140 5.33 -0.04 6.47
C ALA A 140 5.85 -0.74 5.22
N LEU A 141 5.62 -0.16 4.03
CA LEU A 141 6.15 -0.68 2.77
C LEU A 141 7.69 -0.70 2.77
N ASN A 142 8.34 0.34 3.29
CA ASN A 142 9.80 0.37 3.39
C ASN A 142 10.35 -0.74 4.27
N VAL A 143 9.68 -1.05 5.39
CA VAL A 143 10.04 -2.23 6.22
C VAL A 143 10.02 -3.49 5.36
N GLN A 144 8.95 -3.72 4.59
CA GLN A 144 8.85 -4.90 3.71
C GLN A 144 9.95 -4.94 2.64
N ILE A 145 10.24 -3.80 2.01
CA ILE A 145 11.30 -3.69 1.00
C ILE A 145 12.67 -4.03 1.63
N PHE A 146 13.00 -3.44 2.78
CA PHE A 146 14.25 -3.73 3.47
C PHE A 146 14.37 -5.20 3.90
N LEU A 147 13.27 -5.82 4.31
CA LEU A 147 13.24 -7.26 4.60
C LEU A 147 13.48 -8.10 3.35
N LYS A 148 12.86 -7.77 2.20
CA LYS A 148 13.12 -8.43 0.91
C LYS A 148 14.57 -8.24 0.42
N MET A 149 15.20 -7.12 0.75
CA MET A 149 16.62 -6.88 0.49
C MET A 149 17.56 -7.62 1.46
N HIS A 150 17.04 -8.42 2.39
CA HIS A 150 17.80 -9.04 3.48
C HIS A 150 18.57 -8.02 4.36
N ARG A 151 18.03 -6.81 4.49
CA ARG A 151 18.58 -5.71 5.29
C ARG A 151 17.73 -5.45 6.52
N SER A 152 17.72 -6.42 7.43
CA SER A 152 16.99 -6.34 8.71
C SER A 152 17.42 -5.13 9.56
N ASP A 153 18.66 -4.69 9.43
CA ASP A 153 19.20 -3.49 10.10
C ASP A 153 18.50 -2.19 9.65
N TYR A 154 18.16 -2.06 8.36
CA TYR A 154 17.38 -0.93 7.87
C TYR A 154 15.89 -1.09 8.18
N ALA A 155 15.36 -2.31 8.11
CA ALA A 155 13.99 -2.59 8.51
C ALA A 155 13.73 -2.21 9.98
N GLU A 156 14.67 -2.52 10.89
CA GLU A 156 14.57 -2.14 12.31
C GLU A 156 14.61 -0.62 12.50
N LYS A 157 15.50 0.08 11.80
CA LYS A 157 15.54 1.56 11.84
C LYS A 157 14.22 2.17 11.39
N GLN A 158 13.65 1.63 10.32
CA GLN A 158 12.37 2.09 9.80
C GLN A 158 11.21 1.80 10.76
N LEU A 159 11.21 0.63 11.41
CA LEU A 159 10.23 0.30 12.44
C LEU A 159 10.29 1.27 13.62
N ARG A 160 11.48 1.68 14.06
CA ARG A 160 11.64 2.69 15.12
C ARG A 160 11.05 4.04 14.74
N VAL A 161 11.14 4.41 13.45
CA VAL A 161 10.46 5.63 12.94
C VAL A 161 8.95 5.47 13.07
N MET A 162 8.39 4.33 12.68
CA MET A 162 6.95 4.06 12.83
C MET A 162 6.49 4.12 14.29
N GLN A 163 7.24 3.49 15.20
CA GLN A 163 6.97 3.53 16.64
C GLN A 163 7.03 4.95 17.21
N GLY A 164 7.94 5.78 16.72
CA GLY A 164 8.02 7.19 17.11
C GLY A 164 6.85 8.04 16.61
N ILE A 165 6.17 7.62 15.54
CA ILE A 165 4.97 8.29 15.01
C ILE A 165 3.74 7.82 15.79
N ASP A 166 3.52 6.51 15.83
CA ASP A 166 2.41 5.86 16.55
C ASP A 166 2.75 4.36 16.76
N GLU A 167 3.05 4.02 18.02
CA GLU A 167 3.41 2.65 18.44
C GLU A 167 2.20 1.69 18.39
N ASP A 168 1.00 2.20 18.67
CA ASP A 168 -0.23 1.40 18.75
C ASP A 168 -0.92 1.24 17.38
N HIS A 169 -0.43 1.93 16.36
CA HIS A 169 -0.95 1.82 15.00
C HIS A 169 -0.86 0.38 14.47
N THR A 170 -1.93 -0.12 13.84
CA THR A 170 -2.01 -1.49 13.29
C THR A 170 -0.82 -1.83 12.38
N LEU A 171 -0.43 -0.91 11.49
CA LEU A 171 0.75 -1.09 10.62
C LEU A 171 2.08 -1.18 11.39
N THR A 172 2.25 -0.45 12.49
CA THR A 172 3.46 -0.54 13.33
C THR A 172 3.54 -1.92 13.96
N GLN A 173 2.41 -2.42 14.47
CA GLN A 173 2.33 -3.77 15.05
C GLN A 173 2.57 -4.87 14.01
N LEU A 174 2.03 -4.70 12.79
CA LEU A 174 2.29 -5.61 11.67
C LEU A 174 3.77 -5.59 11.25
N ALA A 175 4.38 -4.41 11.12
CA ALA A 175 5.78 -4.26 10.77
C ALA A 175 6.71 -4.90 11.83
N ASN A 176 6.38 -4.75 13.11
CA ASN A 176 7.06 -5.43 14.20
C ASN A 176 6.96 -6.96 14.06
N ALA A 177 5.76 -7.48 13.77
CA ALA A 177 5.57 -8.91 13.53
C ALA A 177 6.40 -9.43 12.35
N TRP A 178 6.46 -8.70 11.22
CA TRP A 178 7.26 -9.08 10.05
C TRP A 178 8.75 -9.13 10.35
N LEU A 179 9.27 -8.13 11.06
CA LEU A 179 10.67 -8.08 11.47
C LEU A 179 11.00 -9.28 12.38
N ASN A 180 10.18 -9.55 13.39
CA ASN A 180 10.39 -10.67 14.30
C ASN A 180 10.39 -12.03 13.57
N LEU A 181 9.48 -12.22 12.60
CA LEU A 181 9.46 -13.43 11.78
C LEU A 181 10.70 -13.56 10.88
N SER A 182 11.24 -12.44 10.38
CA SER A 182 12.47 -12.44 9.59
C SER A 182 13.71 -12.87 10.38
N VAL A 183 13.80 -12.42 11.64
CA VAL A 183 14.90 -12.77 12.54
C VAL A 183 14.86 -14.25 12.94
N LEU A 184 13.66 -14.85 12.99
CA LEU A 184 13.47 -16.27 13.28
C LEU A 184 13.78 -17.21 12.08
N GLY A 185 14.23 -16.69 10.94
CA GLY A 185 14.58 -17.48 9.75
C GLY A 185 13.39 -17.98 8.93
N TRP A 186 12.16 -17.51 9.22
CA TRP A 186 10.95 -17.96 8.51
C TRP A 186 10.85 -17.47 7.06
N PHE A 187 11.65 -16.48 6.65
CA PHE A 187 11.68 -15.96 5.28
C PHE A 187 12.48 -16.85 4.31
N GLU A 188 13.19 -17.87 4.80
CA GLU A 188 13.89 -18.83 3.93
C GLU A 188 12.93 -19.82 3.23
N ASN A 189 11.64 -19.80 3.57
CA ASN A 189 10.65 -20.69 3.01
C ASN A 189 9.70 -19.91 2.08
N PRO A 190 9.75 -20.08 0.74
CA PRO A 190 8.92 -19.31 -0.19
C PRO A 190 7.40 -19.45 0.05
N GLY A 191 6.96 -20.50 0.76
CA GLY A 191 5.57 -20.69 1.17
C GLY A 191 5.16 -19.99 2.48
N SER A 192 6.06 -19.33 3.21
CA SER A 192 5.71 -18.59 4.44
C SER A 192 5.14 -17.20 4.14
N ILE A 193 5.43 -16.67 2.96
CA ILE A 193 4.99 -15.34 2.52
C ILE A 193 3.48 -15.29 2.27
N SER A 194 2.85 -16.42 1.90
CA SER A 194 1.39 -16.55 1.73
C SER A 194 0.59 -16.45 3.04
N TYR A 195 1.23 -16.44 4.20
CA TYR A 195 0.57 -16.33 5.51
C TYR A 195 0.39 -14.89 5.98
N PHE A 196 0.82 -13.90 5.21
CA PHE A 196 0.72 -12.50 5.61
C PHE A 196 -0.53 -11.82 5.03
N PRO A 197 -1.45 -11.33 5.89
CA PRO A 197 -2.59 -10.54 5.44
C PRO A 197 -2.19 -9.09 5.06
N GLY A 198 -3.02 -8.42 4.25
CA GLY A 198 -2.96 -6.98 4.03
C GLY A 198 -1.96 -6.52 2.95
N LEU A 199 -1.25 -5.42 3.22
CA LEU A 199 -0.27 -4.78 2.31
C LEU A 199 0.81 -5.77 1.82
N LEU A 200 1.18 -6.74 2.65
CA LEU A 200 2.14 -7.78 2.27
C LEU A 200 1.61 -8.71 1.17
N ARG A 201 0.30 -8.95 1.08
CA ARG A 201 -0.28 -9.73 -0.01
C ARG A 201 -0.20 -8.97 -1.33
N GLU A 202 -0.40 -7.65 -1.32
CA GLU A 202 -0.23 -6.80 -2.51
C GLU A 202 1.22 -6.82 -3.01
N VAL A 203 2.19 -6.95 -2.11
CA VAL A 203 3.64 -6.95 -2.40
C VAL A 203 4.21 -8.37 -2.65
N SER A 204 3.44 -9.40 -2.30
CA SER A 204 3.91 -10.79 -2.34
C SER A 204 3.03 -11.73 -3.15
N SER A 205 2.04 -11.21 -3.87
CA SER A 205 1.30 -12.00 -4.85
C SER A 205 2.22 -12.35 -6.02
N TYR A 206 2.76 -13.58 -5.93
CA TYR A 206 3.60 -14.37 -6.84
C TYR A 206 5.13 -14.29 -6.63
#